data_AF-A0A7X4YL28-F1
#
_entry.id   AF-A0A7X4YL28-F1
#
_cell.length_a   1.000
_cell.length_b   1.000
_cell.length_c   1.000
_cell.angle_alpha   90.00
_cell.angle_beta   90.00
_cell.angle_gamma   90.00
#
_symmetry.space_group_name_H-M   'P 1'
#
loop_
_entity.id
_entity.type
_entity.pdbx_description
1 polymer ?
#
loop_
_entity_poly.entity_id
_entity_poly.type
_entity_poly.pdbx_seq_one_letter_code
_entity_poly.pdbx_strand_id
1 'polypeptide(L)' 'MRCGGRRRVLAYVKGAPGVRAILEHLGLPTACARLAPARGPPQAAWC' A
#
# COMPACT_ATOMS: atom_id res chain seq x y z
N MET A 1 -13.12 -8.15 14.48
CA MET A 1 -11.87 -8.82 14.06
C MET A 1 -10.82 -7.76 13.75
N ARG A 2 -9.79 -7.56 14.59
CA ARG A 2 -8.62 -6.76 14.22
C ARG A 2 -7.59 -7.72 13.63
N CYS A 3 -7.39 -7.69 12.32
CA CYS A 3 -6.24 -8.33 11.68
C CYS A 3 -4.98 -7.50 12.02
N GLY A 4 -4.56 -7.57 13.27
CA GLY A 4 -3.59 -6.66 13.89
C GLY A 4 -2.42 -7.39 14.55
N GLY A 5 -2.04 -8.57 14.03
CA GLY A 5 -0.83 -9.25 14.48
C GLY A 5 0.38 -8.32 14.44
N ARG A 6 1.36 -8.54 15.32
CA ARG A 6 2.57 -7.70 15.43
C ARG A 6 3.25 -7.56 14.06
N ARG A 7 3.45 -6.31 13.62
CA ARG A 7 4.15 -5.97 12.38
C ARG A 7 5.58 -5.54 12.69
N ARG A 8 6.51 -5.87 11.80
CA ARG A 8 7.89 -5.38 11.82
C ARG A 8 8.19 -4.73 10.46
N VAL A 9 8.81 -3.56 10.47
CA VAL A 9 9.32 -2.94 9.24
C VAL A 9 10.54 -3.72 8.79
N LEU A 10 10.50 -4.26 7.58
CA LEU A 10 11.61 -5.05 7.00
C LEU A 10 12.56 -4.19 6.18
N ALA A 11 12.06 -3.16 5.50
CA ALA A 11 12.85 -2.25 4.69
C ALA A 11 12.14 -0.91 4.49
N TYR A 12 12.92 0.13 4.17
CA TYR A 12 12.43 1.43 3.75
C TYR A 12 12.96 1.74 2.35
N VAL A 13 12.06 2.05 1.42
CA VAL A 13 12.42 2.41 0.05
C VAL A 13 12.83 3.87 0.01
N LYS A 14 14.06 4.14 -0.44
CA LYS A 14 14.60 5.50 -0.64
C LYS A 14 14.19 6.03 -2.01
N GLY A 15 14.27 7.34 -2.21
CA GLY A 15 13.99 7.97 -3.51
C GLY A 15 12.57 8.50 -3.71
N ALA A 16 11.81 8.66 -2.62
CA ALA A 16 10.47 9.26 -2.66
C ALA A 16 10.42 10.61 -3.44
N PRO A 17 11.40 11.53 -3.33
CA PRO A 17 11.38 12.76 -4.12
C PRO A 17 11.43 12.51 -5.64
N GLY A 18 12.24 11.55 -6.10
CA GLY A 18 12.35 11.23 -7.53
C GLY A 18 11.10 10.55 -8.07
N VAL A 19 10.53 9.61 -7.30
CA VAL A 19 9.24 8.98 -7.64
C VAL A 19 8.13 10.04 -7.73
N ARG A 20 8.11 11.00 -6.80
CA ARG A 20 7.12 12.09 -6.83
C ARG A 20 7.27 12.95 -8.09
N ALA A 21 8.49 13.33 -8.46
CA ALA A 21 8.74 14.13 -9.67
C ALA A 21 8.26 13.41 -10.96
N ILE A 22 8.44 12.09 -11.04
CA ILE A 22 7.94 11.29 -12.16
C ILE A 22 6.41 11.31 -12.19
N LEU A 23 5.75 11.09 -11.05
CA LEU A 23 4.29 11.10 -10.98
C LEU A 23 3.71 12.49 -11.33
N GLU A 24 4.34 13.58 -10.86
CA GLU A 24 3.95 14.95 -11.21
C GLU A 24 4.08 15.19 -12.71
N HIS A 25 5.19 14.75 -13.32
CA HIS A 25 5.40 14.88 -14.77
C HIS A 25 4.34 14.13 -15.58
N LEU A 26 3.89 12.97 -15.09
CA LEU A 26 2.85 12.17 -15.74
C LEU A 26 1.42 12.63 -15.43
N GLY A 27 1.24 13.66 -14.59
CA GLY A 27 -0.09 14.11 -14.13
C GLY A 27 -0.81 13.09 -13.25
N LEU A 28 -0.06 12.19 -12.60
CA LEU A 28 -0.61 11.14 -11.74
C LEU A 28 -0.73 11.60 -10.28
N PRO A 29 -1.62 10.98 -9.48
CA PRO A 29 -1.74 11.29 -8.06
C PRO A 29 -0.44 11.02 -7.30
N THR A 30 0.05 12.03 -6.59
CA THR A 30 1.25 11.96 -5.73
C THR A 30 0.91 11.72 -4.25
N ALA A 31 -0.36 11.87 -3.89
CA ALA A 31 -0.83 11.60 -2.54
C ALA A 31 -0.74 10.10 -2.24
N CYS A 32 -0.28 9.77 -1.02
CA CYS A 32 -0.27 8.38 -0.55
C CYS A 32 -1.68 7.78 -0.61
N ALA A 33 -1.77 6.53 -1.06
CA ALA A 33 -3.01 5.77 -1.02
C ALA A 33 -3.52 5.64 0.43
N ARG A 34 -4.84 5.75 0.61
CA ARG A 34 -5.48 5.48 1.91
C ARG A 34 -5.21 4.04 2.31
N LEU A 35 -4.75 3.83 3.55
CA LEU A 35 -4.61 2.49 4.12
C LEU A 35 -5.98 1.82 4.20
N ALA A 36 -6.13 0.69 3.50
CA ALA A 36 -7.32 -0.15 3.59
C ALA A 36 -7.21 -1.11 4.79
N PRO A 37 -8.35 -1.54 5.38
CA PRO A 37 -8.34 -2.64 6.34
C PRO A 37 -7.79 -3.91 5.68
N ALA A 38 -7.26 -4.82 6.49
CA ALA A 38 -6.82 -6.11 5.98
C ALA A 38 -8.00 -6.83 5.32
N ARG A 39 -7.76 -7.39 4.13
CA ARG A 39 -8.76 -8.21 3.44
C ARG A 39 -9.05 -9.46 4.28
N GLY A 40 -10.31 -9.88 4.28
CA GLY A 40 -10.70 -11.18 4.83
C GLY A 40 -10.03 -12.33 4.05
N PRO A 41 -10.17 -13.58 4.54
CA PRO A 41 -9.68 -14.74 3.79
C PRO A 41 -10.29 -14.75 2.38
N PRO A 42 -9.55 -15.24 1.36
CA PRO A 42 -10.12 -15.42 0.03
C PRO A 42 -11.40 -16.26 0.14
N GLN A 43 -12.49 -15.80 -0.49
CA GLN A 43 -13.69 -16.61 -0.61
C GLN A 43 -13.32 -17.82 -1.47
N ALA A 44 -13.59 -19.03 -0.98
CA ALA A 44 -13.46 -20.23 -1.80
C ALA A 44 -14.32 -20.02 -3.06
N ALA A 45 -13.75 -20.22 -4.25
CA ALA A 45 -14.46 -19.99 -5.50
C ALA A 45 -15.62 -20.97 -5.73
N TRP A 46 -15.82 -21.94 -4.83
CA TRP A 46 -16.84 -22.96 -4.95
C TRP A 46 -17.01 -23.72 -3.63
N CYS A 47 -18.27 -23.83 -3.19
CA CYS A 47 -18.84 -25.04 -2.61
C CYS A 47 -20.02 -25.39 -3.51
#